data_AF-A0A976IPZ0-F1
#
_entry.id   AF-A0A976IPZ0-F1
#
_cell.length_a   1.000
_cell.length_b   1.000
_cell.length_c   1.000
_cell.angle_alpha   90.00
_cell.angle_beta   90.00
_cell.angle_gamma   90.00
#
_symmetry.space_group_name_H-M   'P 1'
#
loop_
_entity.id
_entity.type
_entity.pdbx_description
1 polymer ?
#
loop_
_entity_poly.entity_id
_entity_poly.type
_entity_poly.pdbx_seq_one_letter_code
_entity_poly.pdbx_strand_id
1 'polypeptide(L)' 'MSIDLSQFHQVFFEESFEGLQVMESSLLDLDCENVDSETINSIFRAAHSIKGSSSTFGFTDVAEFTHVL' A
#
# COMPACT_ATOMS: atom_id res chain seq x y z
N MET A 1 -18.67 -23.67 -0.70
CA MET A 1 -19.10 -22.35 -1.21
C MET A 1 -17.82 -21.54 -1.37
N SER A 2 -17.40 -21.25 -2.60
CA SER A 2 -16.28 -20.33 -2.84
C SER A 2 -16.76 -18.93 -2.52
N ILE A 3 -16.00 -18.18 -1.71
CA ILE A 3 -16.27 -16.76 -1.50
C ILE A 3 -15.88 -16.06 -2.81
N ASP A 4 -16.82 -15.32 -3.39
CA ASP A 4 -16.51 -14.42 -4.50
C ASP A 4 -15.85 -13.16 -3.91
N LEU A 5 -14.54 -13.02 -4.15
CA LEU A 5 -13.76 -11.90 -3.65
C LEU A 5 -14.03 -10.59 -4.42
N SER A 6 -14.67 -10.66 -5.59
CA SER A 6 -14.92 -9.48 -6.43
C SER A 6 -15.81 -8.44 -5.75
N GLN A 7 -16.68 -8.87 -4.83
CA GLN A 7 -17.52 -7.97 -4.04
C GLN A 7 -16.73 -7.03 -3.11
N PHE A 8 -15.46 -7.34 -2.83
CA PHE A 8 -14.58 -6.54 -1.97
C PHE A 8 -13.61 -5.67 -2.78
N HIS A 9 -13.61 -5.75 -4.11
CA HIS A 9 -12.69 -4.96 -4.93
C HIS A 9 -12.86 -3.45 -4.72
N GLN A 10 -14.09 -2.96 -4.53
CA GLN A 10 -14.32 -1.54 -4.26
C GLN A 10 -13.58 -1.08 -3.01
N VAL A 11 -13.70 -1.84 -1.92
CA VAL A 11 -13.02 -1.56 -0.65
C VAL A 11 -11.51 -1.64 -0.82
N PHE A 12 -11.01 -2.65 -1.54
CA PHE A 12 -9.58 -2.76 -1.87
C PHE A 12 -9.05 -1.50 -2.57
N PHE A 13 -9.77 -0.99 -3.59
CA PHE A 13 -9.33 0.19 -4.32
C PHE A 13 -9.36 1.43 -3.44
N GLU A 14 -10.42 1.62 -2.65
CA GLU A 14 -10.53 2.73 -1.69
C GLU A 14 -9.35 2.73 -0.69
N GLU A 15 -9.11 1.60 -0.01
CA GLU A 15 -8.00 1.46 0.94
C GLU A 15 -6.63 1.64 0.27
N SER A 16 -6.47 1.15 -0.97
CA SER A 16 -5.22 1.31 -1.71
C SER A 16 -4.97 2.77 -2.07
N PHE A 17 -6.00 3.51 -2.47
CA PHE A 17 -5.86 4.94 -2.76
C PHE A 17 -5.57 5.77 -1.51
N GLU A 18 -6.20 5.46 -0.38
CA GLU A 18 -5.88 6.08 0.91
C GLU A 18 -4.42 5.78 1.31
N GLY A 19 -3.98 4.53 1.18
CA GLY A 19 -2.59 4.14 1.42
C GLY A 19 -1.60 4.90 0.53
N LEU A 20 -1.92 5.09 -0.76
CA LEU A 20 -1.10 5.87 -1.68
C LEU A 20 -1.03 7.36 -1.29
N GLN A 21 -2.13 7.97 -0.83
CA GLN A 21 -2.13 9.35 -0.35
C GLN A 21 -1.25 9.53 0.90
N VAL A 22 -1.30 8.58 1.83
CA VAL A 22 -0.41 8.55 3.01
C VAL A 22 1.04 8.42 2.59
N MET A 23 1.32 7.50 1.65
CA MET A 23 2.67 7.28 1.13
C MET A 23 3.22 8.53 0.45
N GLU A 24 2.45 9.16 -0.44
CA GLU A 24 2.82 10.39 -1.14
C GLU A 24 3.13 11.51 -0.15
N SER A 25 2.24 11.75 0.81
CA SER A 25 2.42 12.81 1.81
C SER A 25 3.66 12.55 2.67
N SER A 26 3.86 11.31 3.11
CA SER A 26 5.03 10.94 3.91
C SER A 26 6.35 11.05 3.11
N LEU A 27 6.32 10.75 1.80
CA LEU A 27 7.47 10.94 0.92
C LEU A 27 7.80 12.44 0.72
N LEU A 28 6.79 13.31 0.64
CA LEU A 28 6.99 14.76 0.53
C LEU A 28 7.54 15.36 1.83
N ASP A 29 7.17 14.80 2.98
CA ASP A 29 7.64 15.22 4.30
C ASP A 29 9.03 14.65 4.67
N LEU A 30 9.59 13.74 3.86
CA LEU A 30 10.86 13.08 4.15
C LEU A 30 12.04 14.06 4.01
N ASP A 31 12.69 14.36 5.12
CA ASP A 31 13.98 15.06 5.16
C ASP A 31 15.14 14.06 5.05
N CYS A 32 15.88 14.09 3.95
CA CYS A 32 17.03 13.21 3.71
C CYS A 32 18.24 13.52 4.59
N GLU A 33 18.37 14.73 5.14
CA GLU A 33 19.47 15.11 6.04
C GLU A 33 19.13 14.77 7.50
N ASN A 34 17.84 14.68 7.82
CA ASN A 34 17.35 14.33 9.15
C ASN A 34 16.12 13.40 9.08
N VAL A 35 16.39 12.15 8.74
CA VAL A 35 15.35 11.14 8.51
C VAL A 35 14.61 10.79 9.82
N ASP A 36 13.32 11.11 9.87
CA ASP A 36 12.42 10.61 10.90
C ASP A 36 12.03 9.15 10.63
N SER A 37 12.24 8.30 11.63
CA SER A 37 11.91 6.87 11.54
C SER A 37 10.41 6.65 11.40
N GLU A 38 9.56 7.52 11.95
CA GLU A 38 8.12 7.36 11.82
C GLU A 38 7.64 7.65 10.39
N THR A 39 8.21 8.66 9.72
CA THR A 39 7.96 8.93 8.30
C THR A 39 8.30 7.73 7.42
N ILE A 40 9.46 7.10 7.63
CA ILE A 40 9.83 5.87 6.89
C ILE A 40 8.88 4.72 7.22
N ASN A 41 8.53 4.53 8.49
CA ASN A 41 7.60 3.47 8.89
C ASN A 41 6.21 3.65 8.28
N SER A 42 5.74 4.90 8.15
CA SER A 42 4.48 5.24 7.49
C SER A 42 4.48 4.80 6.02
N ILE A 43 5.53 5.18 5.27
CA ILE A 43 5.73 4.79 3.86
C ILE A 43 5.74 3.26 3.73
N PHE A 44 6.52 2.58 4.57
CA PHE A 44 6.66 1.13 4.52
C PHE A 44 5.33 0.42 4.82
N ARG A 45 4.58 0.88 5.83
CA ARG A 45 3.28 0.28 6.19
C ARG A 45 2.26 0.46 5.07
N ALA A 46 2.22 1.62 4.42
CA ALA A 46 1.35 1.85 3.27
C ALA A 46 1.66 0.86 2.13
N ALA A 47 2.95 0.73 1.75
CA ALA A 47 3.37 -0.22 0.72
C ALA A 47 3.05 -1.68 1.10
N HIS A 48 3.33 -2.05 2.35
CA HIS A 48 3.10 -3.40 2.86
C HIS A 48 1.61 -3.80 2.83
N SER A 49 0.73 -2.89 3.23
CA SER A 49 -0.72 -3.10 3.20
C SER A 49 -1.23 -3.31 1.77
N ILE A 50 -0.82 -2.46 0.83
CA ILE A 50 -1.21 -2.58 -0.59
C ILE A 50 -0.70 -3.90 -1.19
N LYS A 51 0.53 -4.31 -0.88
CA LYS A 51 1.07 -5.60 -1.31
C LYS A 51 0.24 -6.78 -0.79
N GLY A 52 -0.07 -6.76 0.51
CA GLY A 52 -0.82 -7.83 1.18
C GLY A 52 -2.24 -7.98 0.64
N SER A 53 -2.94 -6.87 0.46
CA SER A 53 -4.29 -6.87 -0.11
C SER A 53 -4.26 -7.27 -1.59
N SER A 54 -3.32 -6.76 -2.39
CA SER A 54 -3.16 -7.14 -3.81
C SER A 54 -2.90 -8.64 -3.98
N SER A 55 -2.09 -9.24 -3.10
CA SER A 55 -1.84 -10.69 -3.09
C SER A 55 -3.09 -11.49 -2.75
N THR A 56 -3.92 -10.97 -1.85
CA THR A 56 -5.19 -11.59 -1.42
C THR A 56 -6.23 -11.60 -2.55
N PHE A 57 -6.30 -10.52 -3.34
CA PHE A 57 -7.24 -10.40 -4.46
C PHE A 57 -6.71 -10.93 -5.80
N GLY A 58 -5.45 -11.37 -5.85
CA GLY A 58 -4.84 -11.92 -7.07
C GLY A 58 -4.38 -10.87 -8.07
N PHE A 59 -4.18 -9.62 -7.63
CA PHE A 59 -3.58 -8.55 -8.44
C PHE A 59 -2.05 -8.69 -8.44
N THR A 60 -1.56 -9.70 -9.16
CA THR A 60 -0.14 -10.10 -9.16
C THR A 60 0.79 -8.95 -9.55
N ASP A 61 0.46 -8.20 -10.61
CA ASP A 61 1.30 -7.07 -11.06
C ASP A 61 1.47 -6.00 -9.98
N VAL A 62 0.41 -5.71 -9.22
CA VAL A 62 0.47 -4.72 -8.12
C VAL A 62 1.25 -5.28 -6.94
N ALA A 63 1.04 -6.55 -6.60
CA ALA A 63 1.77 -7.22 -5.52
C ALA A 63 3.28 -7.31 -5.82
N GLU A 64 3.67 -7.59 -7.06
CA GLU A 64 5.07 -7.63 -7.47
C GLU A 64 5.70 -6.24 -7.47
N PHE A 65 5.00 -5.25 -8.03
CA PHE A 65 5.49 -3.86 -8.05
C PHE A 65 5.75 -3.31 -6.64
N THR A 66 4.81 -3.54 -5.71
CA THR A 66 4.91 -3.09 -4.31
C THR A 66 5.89 -3.89 -3.47
N HIS A 67 6.43 -5.01 -3.98
CA HIS A 67 7.45 -5.80 -3.30
C HIS A 67 8.88 -5.38 -3.66
N VAL A 68 9.09 -4.77 -4.83
CA VAL A 68 10.40 -4.26 -5.25
C VAL A 68 10.77 -2.96 -4.52
N LEU A 69 9.75 -2.21 -4.08
CA LEU A 69 9.84 -1.09 -3.14
C LEU A 69 10.24 -1.57 -1.74
#